data_AF-A0A1C4RFF9-F1
#
_entry.id   AF-A0A1C4RFF9-F1
#
_cell.length_a   1.000
_cell.length_b   1.000
_cell.length_c   1.000
_cell.angle_alpha   90.00
_cell.angle_beta   90.00
_cell.angle_gamma   90.00
#
_symmetry.space_group_name_H-M   'P 1'
#
loop_
_entity.id
_entity.type
_entity.pdbx_description
1 polymer ?
#
loop_
_entity_poly.entity_id
_entity_poly.type
_entity_poly.pdbx_seq_one_letter_code
_entity_poly.pdbx_strand_id
1 'polypeptide(L)'
;MADANDCVAPLLGLPELPVVVWPEPSEAEERQDALHGLHWKTRTLTAHAAGRPYVWLDDEITDADRAWVAAHHPGRALLRRVDPRRGLTDEDFAAVEAWLRSVG
;
A
#
# COMPACT_ATOMS: atom_id res chain seq x y z
N MET A 1 -10.73 -8.75 -9.92
CA MET A 1 -9.88 -9.30 -11.00
C MET A 1 -8.50 -9.56 -10.43
N ALA A 2 -7.89 -10.69 -10.76
CA ALA A 2 -6.59 -11.14 -10.22
C ALA A 2 -5.48 -11.03 -11.27
N ASP A 3 -5.57 -10.06 -12.19
CA ASP A 3 -4.73 -9.96 -13.39
C ASP A 3 -3.22 -9.96 -13.08
N ALA A 4 -2.79 -9.48 -11.91
CA ALA A 4 -1.40 -9.57 -11.48
C ALA A 4 -0.93 -11.02 -11.28
N ASN A 5 -1.78 -11.89 -10.73
CA ASN A 5 -1.51 -13.32 -10.62
C ASN A 5 -1.47 -14.00 -11.99
N ASP A 6 -2.27 -13.53 -12.95
CA ASP A 6 -2.32 -14.12 -14.29
C ASP A 6 -1.18 -13.65 -15.19
N CYS A 7 -0.78 -12.38 -15.08
CA CYS A 7 0.17 -11.74 -16.00
C CYS A 7 1.58 -11.55 -15.42
N VAL A 8 1.70 -11.25 -14.12
CA VAL A 8 2.96 -10.82 -13.50
C VAL A 8 3.60 -11.95 -12.69
N ALA A 9 2.82 -12.66 -11.88
CA ALA A 9 3.35 -13.71 -11.00
C ALA A 9 4.17 -14.79 -11.75
N PRO A 10 3.75 -15.31 -12.93
CA PRO A 10 4.51 -16.32 -13.66
C PRO A 10 5.87 -15.82 -14.14
N LEU A 11 5.98 -14.53 -14.49
CA LEU A 11 7.23 -13.91 -14.95
C LEU A 11 8.25 -13.78 -13.82
N LEU A 12 7.77 -13.65 -12.59
CA LEU A 12 8.59 -13.50 -11.38
C LEU A 12 8.79 -14.81 -10.62
N GLY A 13 8.18 -15.92 -11.08
CA GLY A 13 8.19 -17.20 -10.36
C GLY A 13 7.45 -17.14 -9.02
N LEU A 14 6.51 -16.21 -8.87
CA LEU A 14 5.70 -16.06 -7.66
C LEU A 14 4.51 -17.04 -7.69
N PRO A 15 4.08 -17.55 -6.52
CA PRO A 15 2.81 -18.28 -6.43
C PRO A 15 1.64 -17.30 -6.63
N GLU A 16 0.43 -17.85 -6.72
CA GLU A 16 -0.78 -17.03 -6.60
C GLU A 16 -0.80 -16.34 -5.23
N LEU A 17 -0.96 -15.01 -5.23
CA LEU A 17 -0.97 -14.20 -4.01
C LEU A 17 -2.40 -13.73 -3.67
N PRO A 18 -2.71 -13.51 -2.38
CA PRO A 18 -3.98 -12.92 -1.96
C PRO A 18 -4.22 -11.56 -2.64
N VAL A 19 -5.44 -11.35 -3.15
CA VAL A 19 -5.84 -10.11 -3.81
C VAL A 19 -6.73 -9.29 -2.88
N VAL A 20 -6.40 -8.01 -2.70
CA VAL A 20 -7.29 -7.06 -2.01
C VAL A 20 -8.42 -6.68 -2.97
N VAL A 21 -9.66 -6.98 -2.56
CA VAL A 21 -10.85 -6.54 -3.30
C VAL A 21 -11.18 -5.12 -2.88
N TRP A 22 -11.22 -4.21 -3.84
CA TRP A 22 -11.60 -2.82 -3.61
C TRP A 22 -13.12 -2.72 -3.47
N PRO A 23 -13.64 -2.17 -2.36
CA PRO A 23 -15.05 -1.85 -2.28
C PRO A 23 -15.38 -0.70 -3.24
N GLU A 24 -16.61 -0.66 -3.72
CA GLU A 24 -17.12 0.54 -4.39
C GLU A 24 -17.17 1.68 -3.36
N PRO A 25 -16.42 2.78 -3.56
CA PRO A 25 -16.44 3.89 -2.62
C PRO A 25 -17.79 4.62 -2.69
N SER A 26 -18.29 5.08 -1.55
CA SER A 26 -19.42 6.00 -1.54
C SER A 26 -18.98 7.41 -1.97
N GLU A 27 -19.89 8.19 -2.57
CA GLU A 27 -19.62 9.60 -2.90
C GLU A 27 -19.15 10.43 -1.68
N ALA A 28 -19.56 10.04 -0.47
CA ALA A 28 -19.12 10.68 0.75
C ALA A 28 -17.63 10.40 1.03
N GLU A 29 -17.19 9.16 0.85
CA GLU A 29 -15.79 8.75 1.01
C GLU A 29 -14.91 9.40 -0.06
N GLU A 30 -15.33 9.39 -1.32
CA GLU A 30 -14.59 10.04 -2.41
C GLU A 30 -14.41 11.55 -2.16
N ARG A 31 -15.47 12.24 -1.73
CA ARG A 31 -15.38 13.66 -1.37
C ARG A 31 -14.46 13.88 -0.19
N GLN A 32 -14.51 13.01 0.82
CA GLN A 32 -13.65 13.14 1.98
C GLN A 32 -12.19 12.93 1.61
N ASP A 33 -11.89 11.96 0.75
CA ASP A 33 -10.54 11.69 0.27
C ASP A 33 -10.02 12.85 -0.57
N ALA A 34 -10.83 13.40 -1.48
CA ALA A 34 -10.50 14.60 -2.22
C ALA A 34 -10.21 15.81 -1.30
N LEU A 35 -11.02 16.01 -0.25
CA LEU A 35 -10.85 17.10 0.72
C LEU A 35 -9.54 16.98 1.51
N HIS A 36 -9.12 15.76 1.82
CA HIS A 36 -7.88 15.50 2.57
C HIS A 36 -6.66 15.23 1.67
N GLY A 37 -6.84 15.24 0.35
CA GLY A 37 -5.80 14.85 -0.60
C GLY A 37 -5.35 13.40 -0.41
N LEU A 38 -6.24 12.53 0.06
CA LEU A 38 -5.97 11.13 0.35
C LEU A 38 -6.01 10.32 -0.94
N HIS A 39 -5.04 9.42 -1.10
CA HIS A 39 -5.07 8.43 -2.15
C HIS A 39 -6.20 7.41 -1.89
N TRP A 40 -6.96 7.07 -2.93
CA TRP A 40 -8.18 6.25 -2.82
C TRP A 40 -7.94 4.86 -2.21
N LYS A 41 -6.72 4.31 -2.33
CA LYS A 41 -6.34 3.02 -1.71
C LYS A 41 -6.10 3.12 -0.20
N THR A 42 -5.80 4.30 0.34
CA THR A 42 -5.23 4.46 1.68
C THR A 42 -6.13 3.89 2.77
N ARG A 43 -7.43 4.18 2.70
CA ARG A 43 -8.41 3.68 3.68
C ARG A 43 -8.57 2.17 3.60
N THR A 44 -8.81 1.65 2.40
CA THR A 44 -9.05 0.22 2.19
C THR A 44 -7.84 -0.61 2.58
N LEU A 45 -6.62 -0.19 2.21
CA LEU A 45 -5.40 -0.90 2.59
C LEU A 45 -5.19 -0.91 4.11
N THR A 46 -5.43 0.23 4.76
CA THR A 46 -5.30 0.31 6.22
C THR A 46 -6.35 -0.53 6.95
N ALA A 47 -7.60 -0.50 6.48
CA ALA A 47 -8.66 -1.35 7.00
C ALA A 47 -8.34 -2.84 6.78
N HIS A 48 -7.84 -3.21 5.60
CA HIS A 48 -7.45 -4.57 5.25
C HIS A 48 -6.29 -5.09 6.12
N ALA A 49 -5.35 -4.22 6.48
CA ALA A 49 -4.27 -4.56 7.40
C ALA A 49 -4.82 -4.96 8.79
N ALA A 50 -5.95 -4.38 9.21
CA ALA A 50 -6.66 -4.73 10.46
C ALA A 50 -5.73 -4.74 11.68
N GLY A 51 -4.90 -3.71 11.81
CA GLY A 51 -3.90 -3.57 12.89
C GLY A 51 -2.62 -4.39 12.72
N ARG A 52 -2.54 -5.29 11.73
CA ARG A 52 -1.29 -6.01 11.41
C ARG A 52 -0.25 -5.06 10.84
N PRO A 53 1.05 -5.28 11.11
CA PRO A 53 2.09 -4.55 10.42
C PRO A 53 2.01 -4.76 8.91
N TYR A 54 2.17 -3.70 8.12
CA TYR A 54 2.18 -3.80 6.66
C TYR A 54 3.14 -2.81 5.99
N VAL A 55 3.52 -3.14 4.76
CA VAL A 55 4.28 -2.27 3.87
C VAL A 55 3.42 -1.97 2.66
N TRP A 56 3.34 -0.70 2.27
CA TRP A 56 2.70 -0.27 1.03
C TRP A 56 3.74 0.42 0.14
N LEU A 57 3.98 -0.18 -1.04
CA LEU A 57 4.87 0.29 -2.09
C LEU A 57 4.01 0.78 -3.25
N ASP A 58 4.04 2.06 -3.56
CA ASP A 58 3.20 2.67 -4.60
C ASP A 58 3.78 4.05 -4.98
N ASP A 59 3.65 4.45 -6.23
CA ASP A 59 4.24 5.68 -6.76
C ASP A 59 3.41 6.94 -6.48
N GLU A 60 2.15 6.77 -6.12
CA GLU A 60 1.19 7.86 -5.89
C GLU A 60 1.08 8.24 -4.40
N ILE A 61 1.83 7.57 -3.51
CA ILE A 61 1.85 7.88 -2.07
C ILE A 61 2.27 9.33 -1.82
N THR A 62 1.47 10.02 -1.01
CA THR A 62 1.69 11.40 -0.57
C THR A 62 1.95 11.50 0.94
N ASP A 63 2.28 12.71 1.41
CA ASP A 63 2.40 12.99 2.85
C ASP A 63 1.04 12.94 3.57
N ALA A 64 -0.06 13.20 2.87
CA ALA A 64 -1.41 13.07 3.43
C ALA A 64 -1.71 11.60 3.79
N ASP A 65 -1.31 10.67 2.93
CA ASP A 65 -1.47 9.23 3.18
C ASP A 65 -0.67 8.79 4.41
N ARG A 66 0.57 9.26 4.52
CA ARG A 66 1.44 8.98 5.68
C ARG A 66 0.82 9.47 6.97
N ALA A 67 0.34 10.71 6.98
CA ALA A 67 -0.28 11.31 8.15
C ALA A 67 -1.57 10.58 8.54
N TRP A 68 -2.40 10.22 7.56
CA TRP A 68 -3.64 9.51 7.81
C TRP A 68 -3.38 8.11 8.37
N VAL A 69 -2.46 7.33 7.78
CA VAL A 69 -2.12 5.99 8.28
C VAL A 69 -1.54 6.06 9.69
N ALA A 70 -0.65 7.02 9.96
CA ALA A 70 -0.09 7.20 11.31
C ALA A 70 -1.16 7.52 12.37
N ALA A 71 -2.23 8.21 12.00
CA ALA A 71 -3.32 8.56 12.90
C ALA A 71 -4.37 7.44 13.08
N HIS A 72 -4.58 6.60 12.06
CA HIS A 72 -5.72 5.66 12.02
C HIS A 72 -5.32 4.17 12.07
N HIS A 73 -4.05 3.83 11.84
CA HIS A 73 -3.57 2.45 11.95
C HIS A 73 -2.88 2.23 13.31
N PRO A 74 -3.40 1.37 14.20
CA PRO A 74 -2.77 1.12 15.50
C PRO A 74 -1.49 0.28 15.37
N GLY A 75 -1.29 -0.41 14.25
CA GLY A 75 -0.09 -1.19 13.96
C GLY A 75 1.03 -0.35 13.33
N ARG A 76 2.20 -0.97 13.12
CA ARG A 76 3.27 -0.32 12.36
C ARG A 76 2.96 -0.36 10.86
N ALA A 77 3.19 0.74 10.15
CA ALA A 77 3.08 0.76 8.70
C ALA A 77 4.30 1.44 8.08
N LEU A 78 4.80 0.88 6.99
CA LEU A 78 5.76 1.55 6.12
C LEU A 78 5.06 1.90 4.81
N LEU A 79 4.94 3.20 4.54
CA LEU A 79 4.55 3.69 3.23
C LEU A 79 5.83 4.08 2.49
N ARG A 80 6.13 3.50 1.33
CA ARG A 80 7.35 3.81 0.56
C ARG A 80 6.93 4.18 -0.85
N ARG A 81 7.22 5.43 -1.22
CA ARG A 81 6.95 5.93 -2.56
C ARG A 81 7.99 5.40 -3.53
N VAL A 82 7.57 4.82 -4.65
CA VAL A 82 8.44 4.26 -5.69
C VAL A 82 8.43 5.17 -6.93
N ASP A 83 9.54 5.32 -7.64
CA ASP A 83 9.54 6.04 -8.92
C ASP A 83 9.00 5.11 -10.03
N PRO A 84 7.86 5.45 -10.67
CA PRO A 84 7.24 4.56 -11.66
C PRO A 84 8.09 4.38 -12.91
N ARG A 85 9.04 5.28 -13.19
CA ARG A 85 9.97 5.16 -14.33
C ARG A 85 11.08 4.16 -14.09
N ARG A 86 11.39 3.89 -12.82
CA ARG A 86 12.48 3.00 -12.40
C ARG A 86 11.99 1.68 -11.84
N GLY A 87 10.75 1.66 -11.35
CA GLY A 87 10.20 0.52 -10.63
C GLY A 87 10.90 0.33 -9.28
N LEU A 88 10.70 -0.85 -8.68
CA LEU A 88 11.35 -1.22 -7.43
C LEU A 88 12.85 -1.41 -7.64
N THR A 89 13.64 -0.78 -6.77
CA THR A 89 15.09 -0.85 -6.78
C THR A 89 15.64 -1.56 -5.54
N ASP A 90 16.92 -1.93 -5.57
CA ASP A 90 17.62 -2.50 -4.41
C ASP A 90 17.52 -1.60 -3.16
N GLU A 91 17.45 -0.28 -3.35
CA GLU A 91 17.27 0.67 -2.25
C GLU A 91 15.90 0.53 -1.58
N ASP A 92 14.85 0.30 -2.38
CA ASP A 92 13.50 0.10 -1.87
C ASP A 92 13.41 -1.22 -1.08
N PHE A 93 14.01 -2.29 -1.61
CA PHE A 93 14.09 -3.56 -0.90
C PHE A 93 14.90 -3.44 0.40
N ALA A 94 16.06 -2.76 0.37
CA ALA A 94 16.88 -2.54 1.56
C ALA A 94 16.11 -1.75 2.65
N ALA A 95 15.32 -0.75 2.26
CA ALA A 95 14.48 0.01 3.18
C ALA A 95 13.38 -0.87 3.81
N VAL A 96 12.75 -1.74 3.00
CA VAL A 96 11.75 -2.70 3.49
C VAL A 96 12.39 -3.70 4.46
N GLU A 97 13.55 -4.26 4.14
CA GLU A 97 14.26 -5.19 5.03
C GLU A 97 14.68 -4.53 6.36
N ALA A 98 15.17 -3.29 6.31
CA ALA A 98 15.53 -2.55 7.51
C ALA A 98 14.30 -2.32 8.40
N TRP A 99 13.16 -1.98 7.79
CA TRP A 99 11.90 -1.83 8.51
C TRP A 99 11.43 -3.16 9.10
N LEU A 100 11.41 -4.26 8.33
CA LEU A 100 11.02 -5.59 8.81
C LEU A 100 11.84 -6.02 10.03
N ARG A 101 13.15 -5.73 10.05
CA ARG A 101 14.03 -5.97 11.20
C ARG A 101 13.67 -5.13 12.43
N SER A 102 13.05 -3.97 12.26
CA SER A 102 12.59 -3.09 13.36
C SER A 102 11.21 -3.43 13.91
N VAL A 103 10.40 -4.21 13.15
CA VAL A 103 9.03 -4.56 13.57
C VAL A 103 9.02 -5.75 14.54
N GLY A 104 10.08 -6.58 14.53
CA GLY A 104 10.28 -7.73 15.42
C GLY A 104 10.42 -7.41 16.90
#